data_AF-A0A0F6YJH5-F1
#
_entry.id   AF-A0A0F6YJH5-F1
#
_cell.length_a   1.000
_cell.length_b   1.000
_cell.length_c   1.000
_cell.angle_alpha   90.00
_cell.angle_beta   90.00
_cell.angle_gamma   90.00
#
_symmetry.space_group_name_H-M   'P 1'
#
loop_
_entity.id
_entity.type
_entity.pdbx_description
1 polymer ?
#
loop_
_entity_poly.entity_id
_entity_poly.type
_entity_poly.pdbx_seq_one_letter_code
_entity_poly.pdbx_strand_id
1 'polypeptide(L)'
;MIVVDAVIGAWAKFRVSRSLEPSGREDTVDLDELCAQLREVFVRRAGGDAASRFALPESLRSWIELAGATAWSDPDGWVWLGAARDLARMIDERCDMLGIEVPARRELWLVIGSWSDAHDWMICVDRGSSRFGVVADWNDTHPWWDASAEPERTWPDLVAFFARADLDEESEEDDA
;
A
#
# COMPACT_ATOMS: atom_id res chain seq x y z
N MET A 1 -1.99 -19.60 10.25
CA MET A 1 -2.74 -19.15 11.45
C MET A 1 -2.00 -18.07 12.23
N ILE A 2 -0.67 -18.15 12.39
CA ILE A 2 0.12 -17.13 13.14
C ILE A 2 0.08 -15.74 12.50
N VAL A 3 0.03 -15.63 11.16
CA VAL A 3 0.08 -14.33 10.45
C VAL A 3 -1.20 -13.51 10.65
N VAL A 4 -2.37 -14.14 10.66
CA VAL A 4 -3.67 -13.46 10.80
C VAL A 4 -3.76 -12.76 12.16
N ASP A 5 -3.45 -13.45 13.25
CA ASP A 5 -3.50 -12.89 14.60
C ASP A 5 -2.51 -11.71 14.76
N ALA A 6 -1.33 -11.83 14.14
CA ALA A 6 -0.34 -10.76 14.14
C ALA A 6 -0.81 -9.51 13.37
N VAL A 7 -1.44 -9.70 12.19
CA VAL A 7 -2.05 -8.59 11.43
C VAL A 7 -3.17 -7.94 12.23
N ILE A 8 -4.05 -8.72 12.86
CA ILE A 8 -5.15 -8.19 13.69
C ILE A 8 -4.62 -7.32 14.82
N GLY A 9 -3.65 -7.82 15.58
CA GLY A 9 -3.09 -7.11 16.72
C GLY A 9 -2.37 -5.81 16.31
N ALA A 10 -1.54 -5.87 15.27
CA ALA A 10 -0.82 -4.71 14.77
C ALA A 10 -1.77 -3.67 14.16
N TRP A 11 -2.73 -4.10 13.36
CA TRP A 11 -3.76 -3.24 12.77
C TRP A 11 -4.58 -2.51 13.82
N ALA A 12 -5.07 -3.22 14.84
CA ALA A 12 -5.87 -2.62 15.90
C ALA A 12 -5.09 -1.53 16.65
N LYS A 13 -3.79 -1.76 16.91
CA LYS A 13 -2.91 -0.77 17.54
C LYS A 13 -2.73 0.46 16.65
N PHE A 14 -2.40 0.26 15.37
CA PHE A 14 -2.19 1.33 14.40
C PHE A 14 -3.42 2.22 14.24
N ARG A 15 -4.59 1.60 14.09
CA ARG A 15 -5.87 2.32 13.98
C ARG A 15 -6.11 3.24 15.19
N VAL A 16 -5.87 2.73 16.40
CA VAL A 16 -6.06 3.50 17.63
C VAL A 16 -5.01 4.61 17.77
N SER A 17 -3.74 4.35 17.47
CA SER A 17 -2.69 5.37 17.60
C SER A 17 -2.88 6.53 16.63
N ARG A 18 -3.42 6.25 15.44
CA ARG A 18 -3.68 7.24 14.39
C ARG A 18 -5.08 7.85 14.42
N SER A 19 -5.90 7.51 15.40
CA SER A 19 -7.31 7.94 15.46
C SER A 19 -8.06 7.70 14.14
N LEU A 20 -7.76 6.59 13.44
CA LEU A 20 -8.35 6.34 12.13
C LEU A 20 -9.82 5.98 12.28
N GLU A 21 -10.65 6.70 11.54
CA GLU A 21 -12.07 6.44 11.46
C GLU A 21 -12.41 5.73 10.14
N PRO A 22 -13.37 4.80 10.17
CA PRO A 22 -13.84 4.17 8.94
C PRO A 22 -14.54 5.21 8.07
N SER A 23 -14.18 5.27 6.79
CA SER A 23 -14.85 6.08 5.79
C SER A 23 -15.47 5.18 4.71
N GLY A 24 -16.73 5.45 4.37
CA GLY A 24 -17.48 4.72 3.33
C GLY A 24 -18.33 3.55 3.84
N ARG A 25 -18.76 2.70 2.91
CA ARG A 25 -19.62 1.53 3.19
C ARG A 25 -18.81 0.31 3.59
N GLU A 26 -19.29 -0.41 4.61
CA GLU A 26 -18.85 -1.76 4.95
C GLU A 26 -19.38 -2.75 3.90
N ASP A 27 -18.58 -3.01 2.86
CA ASP A 27 -18.91 -3.99 1.82
C ASP A 27 -17.88 -5.12 1.85
N THR A 28 -18.34 -6.38 1.77
CA THR A 28 -17.43 -7.52 1.65
C THR A 28 -16.66 -7.46 0.34
N VAL A 29 -15.37 -7.78 0.38
CA VAL A 29 -14.49 -7.80 -0.80
C VAL A 29 -14.39 -9.23 -1.33
N ASP A 30 -14.74 -9.44 -2.59
CA ASP A 30 -14.40 -10.68 -3.30
C ASP A 30 -12.92 -10.62 -3.70
N LEU A 31 -12.11 -11.43 -3.02
CA LEU A 31 -10.66 -11.46 -3.25
C LEU A 31 -10.28 -11.92 -4.65
N ASP A 32 -11.05 -12.82 -5.25
CA ASP A 32 -10.75 -13.32 -6.59
C ASP A 32 -11.04 -12.25 -7.64
N GLU A 33 -12.14 -11.52 -7.47
CA GLU A 33 -12.46 -10.35 -8.29
C GLU A 33 -11.40 -9.26 -8.15
N LEU A 34 -11.02 -8.88 -6.92
CA LEU A 34 -9.97 -7.90 -6.68
C LEU A 34 -8.63 -8.33 -7.30
N CYS A 35 -8.25 -9.59 -7.14
CA CYS A 35 -7.04 -10.12 -7.77
C CYS A 35 -7.10 -10.05 -9.30
N ALA A 36 -8.26 -10.29 -9.91
CA ALA A 36 -8.44 -10.16 -11.35
C ALA A 36 -8.28 -8.70 -11.80
N GLN A 37 -8.90 -7.75 -11.11
CA GLN A 37 -8.80 -6.32 -11.37
C GLN A 37 -7.35 -5.81 -11.25
N LEU A 38 -6.66 -6.19 -10.16
CA LEU A 38 -5.25 -5.82 -9.95
C LEU A 38 -4.35 -6.36 -11.06
N ARG A 39 -4.53 -7.62 -11.47
CA ARG A 39 -3.78 -8.19 -12.60
C ARG A 39 -4.02 -7.43 -13.89
N GLU A 40 -5.26 -7.06 -14.17
CA GLU A 40 -5.60 -6.28 -15.36
C GLU A 40 -4.91 -4.91 -15.36
N VAL A 41 -4.95 -4.19 -14.25
CA VAL A 41 -4.27 -2.89 -14.09
C VAL A 41 -2.77 -3.06 -14.31
N PHE A 42 -2.13 -4.04 -13.68
CA PHE A 42 -0.69 -4.26 -13.87
C PHE A 42 -0.34 -4.70 -15.30
N VAL A 43 -1.17 -5.50 -15.98
CA VAL A 43 -0.95 -5.83 -17.39
C VAL A 43 -1.04 -4.58 -18.27
N ARG A 44 -2.02 -3.72 -18.02
CA ARG A 44 -2.20 -2.46 -18.75
C ARG A 44 -1.02 -1.51 -18.54
N ARG A 45 -0.53 -1.39 -17.29
CA ARG A 45 0.47 -0.40 -16.91
C ARG A 45 1.92 -0.88 -17.07
N ALA A 46 2.19 -2.17 -16.85
CA ALA A 46 3.53 -2.76 -16.81
C ALA A 46 3.76 -3.84 -17.90
N GLY A 47 2.75 -4.19 -18.69
CA GLY A 47 2.89 -5.16 -19.80
C GLY A 47 2.47 -6.59 -19.47
N GLY A 48 2.45 -7.45 -20.50
CA GLY A 48 1.80 -8.76 -20.44
C GLY A 48 2.38 -9.78 -19.45
N ASP A 49 3.67 -9.68 -19.10
CA ASP A 49 4.30 -10.57 -18.12
C ASP A 49 3.91 -10.24 -16.67
N ALA A 50 3.41 -9.02 -16.41
CA ALA A 50 3.05 -8.55 -15.07
C ALA A 50 1.98 -9.43 -14.41
N ALA A 51 0.98 -9.93 -15.16
CA ALA A 51 -0.02 -10.86 -14.61
C ALA A 51 0.60 -12.15 -14.04
N SER A 52 1.69 -12.63 -14.64
CA SER A 52 2.38 -13.84 -14.17
C SER A 52 3.26 -13.58 -12.95
N ARG A 53 3.67 -12.34 -12.73
CA ARG A 53 4.50 -11.90 -11.61
C ARG A 53 3.67 -11.48 -10.40
N PHE A 54 2.45 -10.98 -10.63
CA PHE A 54 1.55 -10.56 -9.57
C PHE A 54 1.16 -11.70 -8.62
N ALA A 55 1.31 -11.45 -7.31
CA ALA A 55 0.71 -12.23 -6.25
C ALA A 55 0.39 -11.33 -5.05
N LEU A 56 -0.62 -11.70 -4.25
CA LEU A 56 -0.86 -11.03 -2.98
C LEU A 56 0.05 -11.63 -1.89
N PRO A 57 0.86 -10.82 -1.20
CA PRO A 57 1.53 -11.24 0.03
C PRO A 57 0.52 -11.71 1.09
N GLU A 58 0.89 -12.69 1.92
CA GLU A 58 -0.02 -13.29 2.92
C GLU A 58 -0.56 -12.23 3.89
N SER A 59 0.31 -11.33 4.37
CA SER A 59 -0.07 -10.24 5.28
C SER A 59 -1.07 -9.25 4.65
N LEU A 60 -0.94 -8.99 3.34
CA LEU A 60 -1.88 -8.15 2.59
C LEU A 60 -3.23 -8.83 2.42
N ARG A 61 -3.23 -10.11 2.06
CA ARG A 61 -4.46 -10.91 1.99
C ARG A 61 -5.22 -10.88 3.32
N SER A 62 -4.52 -11.16 4.43
CA SER A 62 -5.14 -11.14 5.76
C SER A 62 -5.70 -9.77 6.15
N TRP A 63 -5.01 -8.68 5.81
CA TRP A 63 -5.54 -7.35 6.05
C TRP A 63 -6.78 -7.05 5.20
N ILE A 64 -6.80 -7.45 3.92
CA ILE A 64 -7.97 -7.28 3.06
C ILE A 64 -9.20 -8.02 3.62
N GLU A 65 -9.01 -9.27 4.07
CA GLU A 65 -10.07 -10.08 4.68
C GLU A 65 -10.59 -9.49 6.00
N LEU A 66 -9.72 -8.84 6.77
CA LEU A 66 -10.05 -8.29 8.10
C LEU A 66 -10.73 -6.91 8.02
N ALA A 67 -10.12 -6.01 7.24
CA ALA A 67 -10.38 -4.57 7.32
C ALA A 67 -10.50 -3.91 5.94
N GLY A 68 -10.08 -4.59 4.87
CA GLY A 68 -10.00 -4.04 3.52
C GLY A 68 -11.35 -3.71 2.87
N ALA A 69 -12.49 -4.02 3.48
CA ALA A 69 -13.77 -3.48 3.04
C ALA A 69 -13.83 -1.93 3.12
N THR A 70 -13.08 -1.37 4.06
CA THR A 70 -13.29 -0.01 4.57
C THR A 70 -12.05 0.81 4.33
N ALA A 71 -12.24 2.04 3.84
CA ALA A 71 -11.16 3.02 3.82
C ALA A 71 -11.02 3.62 5.23
N TRP A 72 -9.82 4.05 5.58
CA TRP A 72 -9.52 4.59 6.89
C TRP A 72 -8.77 5.89 6.73
N SER A 73 -9.15 6.92 7.48
CA SER A 73 -8.42 8.18 7.49
C SER A 73 -8.36 8.77 8.88
N ASP A 74 -7.33 9.57 9.15
CA ASP A 74 -7.32 10.42 10.33
C ASP A 74 -8.31 11.60 10.16
N PRO A 75 -8.62 12.36 11.22
CA PRO A 75 -9.59 13.46 11.15
C PRO A 75 -9.19 14.57 10.17
N ASP A 76 -7.89 14.78 9.97
CA ASP A 76 -7.35 15.83 9.12
C ASP A 76 -7.19 15.38 7.65
N GLY A 77 -7.36 14.08 7.36
CA GLY A 77 -7.24 13.49 6.03
C GLY A 77 -5.79 13.37 5.54
N TRP A 78 -4.81 13.60 6.42
CA TRP A 78 -3.39 13.52 6.08
C TRP A 78 -2.92 12.08 6.02
N VAL A 79 -3.44 11.22 6.88
CA VAL A 79 -3.16 9.79 6.86
C VAL A 79 -4.37 9.06 6.35
N TRP A 80 -4.19 8.23 5.33
CA TRP A 80 -5.26 7.37 4.86
C TRP A 80 -4.77 6.01 4.38
N LEU A 81 -5.64 5.00 4.51
CA LEU A 81 -5.51 3.68 3.93
C LEU A 81 -6.71 3.43 3.04
N GLY A 82 -6.45 3.01 1.80
CA GLY A 82 -7.49 2.74 0.82
C GLY A 82 -8.34 1.54 1.19
N ALA A 83 -9.62 1.55 0.79
CA ALA A 83 -10.40 0.31 0.80
C ALA A 83 -9.80 -0.64 -0.25
N ALA A 84 -9.81 -1.94 0.04
CA ALA A 84 -9.28 -2.97 -0.83
C ALA A 84 -9.92 -2.97 -2.22
N ARG A 85 -11.22 -2.66 -2.32
CA ARG A 85 -11.91 -2.48 -3.61
C ARG A 85 -11.33 -1.35 -4.47
N ASP A 86 -10.71 -0.36 -3.84
CA ASP A 86 -10.17 0.82 -4.50
C ASP A 86 -8.70 0.64 -4.89
N LEU A 87 -8.01 -0.41 -4.40
CA LEU A 87 -6.58 -0.65 -4.65
C LEU A 87 -6.22 -0.69 -6.14
N ALA A 88 -7.06 -1.31 -6.97
CA ALA A 88 -6.87 -1.34 -8.41
C ALA A 88 -7.01 0.06 -9.04
N ARG A 89 -8.03 0.82 -8.61
CA ARG A 89 -8.27 2.19 -9.05
C ARG A 89 -7.13 3.13 -8.62
N MET A 90 -6.64 2.98 -7.39
CA MET A 90 -5.57 3.82 -6.82
C MET A 90 -4.28 3.76 -7.63
N ILE A 91 -3.85 2.56 -8.08
CA ILE A 91 -2.68 2.44 -8.96
C ILE A 91 -2.92 3.20 -10.27
N ASP A 92 -4.10 3.02 -10.87
CA ASP A 92 -4.45 3.59 -12.16
C ASP A 92 -4.45 5.13 -12.11
N GLU A 93 -5.12 5.67 -11.09
CA GLU A 93 -5.19 7.12 -10.83
C GLU A 93 -3.82 7.70 -10.53
N ARG A 94 -2.97 7.01 -9.76
CA ARG A 94 -1.62 7.50 -9.46
C ARG A 94 -0.75 7.53 -10.72
N CYS A 95 -0.82 6.49 -11.55
CA CYS A 95 -0.10 6.49 -12.84
C CYS A 95 -0.57 7.63 -13.76
N ASP A 96 -1.88 7.88 -13.85
CA ASP A 96 -2.44 8.94 -14.68
C ASP A 96 -2.11 10.35 -14.16
N MET A 97 -2.24 10.57 -12.85
CA MET A 97 -1.95 11.85 -12.22
C MET A 97 -0.49 12.27 -12.40
N LEU A 98 0.43 11.31 -12.36
CA LEU A 98 1.87 11.55 -12.51
C LEU A 98 2.32 11.51 -13.97
N GLY A 99 1.46 11.07 -14.90
CA GLY A 99 1.83 10.87 -16.29
C GLY A 99 2.95 9.84 -16.49
N ILE A 100 3.03 8.83 -15.63
CA ILE A 100 4.08 7.81 -15.64
C ILE A 100 3.57 6.46 -16.14
N GLU A 101 4.40 5.78 -16.93
CA GLU A 101 4.21 4.37 -17.26
C GLU A 101 5.03 3.50 -16.29
N VAL A 102 4.49 2.35 -15.89
CA VAL A 102 5.24 1.40 -15.07
C VAL A 102 6.24 0.68 -15.98
N PRO A 103 7.56 0.82 -15.77
CA PRO A 103 8.50 0.15 -16.64
C PRO A 103 8.34 -1.36 -16.54
N ALA A 104 8.23 -2.06 -17.67
CA ALA A 104 7.90 -3.49 -17.68
C ALA A 104 8.83 -4.37 -16.84
N ARG A 105 10.10 -3.97 -16.68
CA ARG A 105 11.10 -4.71 -15.89
C ARG A 105 11.18 -4.28 -14.42
N ARG A 106 10.41 -3.29 -13.99
CA ARG A 106 10.36 -2.89 -12.58
C ARG A 106 9.38 -3.72 -11.80
N GLU A 107 9.64 -3.78 -10.51
CA GLU A 107 8.79 -4.41 -9.52
C GLU A 107 7.36 -3.84 -9.56
N LEU A 108 6.41 -4.71 -9.28
CA LEU A 108 5.00 -4.36 -9.15
C LEU A 108 4.76 -3.85 -7.73
N TRP A 109 4.52 -2.55 -7.60
CA TRP A 109 4.20 -1.88 -6.35
C TRP A 109 2.72 -1.49 -6.33
N LEU A 110 2.04 -1.80 -5.23
CA LEU A 110 0.63 -1.49 -5.03
C LEU A 110 0.48 -0.43 -3.95
N VAL A 111 -0.12 0.71 -4.27
CA VAL A 111 -0.48 1.74 -3.29
C VAL A 111 -1.52 1.16 -2.33
N ILE A 112 -1.29 1.30 -1.03
CA ILE A 112 -2.22 0.85 0.03
C ILE A 112 -2.76 2.03 0.86
N GLY A 113 -2.15 3.20 0.74
CA GLY A 113 -2.52 4.41 1.45
C GLY A 113 -1.47 5.49 1.24
N SER A 114 -1.60 6.59 1.95
CA SER A 114 -0.65 7.69 1.87
C SER A 114 -0.63 8.46 3.20
N TRP A 115 0.45 9.19 3.41
CA TRP A 115 0.57 10.17 4.48
C TRP A 115 1.09 11.48 3.90
N SER A 116 0.46 12.60 4.24
CA SER A 116 0.67 13.89 3.53
C SER A 116 0.29 13.84 2.04
N ASP A 117 0.53 14.95 1.33
CA ASP A 117 0.32 15.10 -0.10
C ASP A 117 1.43 14.44 -0.96
N ALA A 118 2.60 14.22 -0.36
CA ALA A 118 3.81 13.77 -1.07
C ALA A 118 4.16 12.30 -0.88
N HIS A 119 3.61 11.60 0.12
CA HIS A 119 4.04 10.24 0.42
C HIS A 119 2.97 9.18 0.22
N ASP A 120 3.32 8.14 -0.54
CA ASP A 120 2.54 6.93 -0.73
C ASP A 120 3.15 5.73 0.00
N TRP A 121 2.31 5.04 0.76
CA TRP A 121 2.63 3.72 1.23
C TRP A 121 2.30 2.70 0.16
N MET A 122 3.32 1.95 -0.25
CA MET A 122 3.20 0.94 -1.28
C MET A 122 3.71 -0.42 -0.78
N ILE A 123 3.09 -1.50 -1.23
CA ILE A 123 3.55 -2.87 -0.97
C ILE A 123 3.97 -3.55 -2.27
N CYS A 124 5.11 -4.25 -2.25
CA CYS A 124 5.56 -5.00 -3.40
C CYS A 124 4.76 -6.30 -3.56
N VAL A 125 4.09 -6.44 -4.71
CA VAL A 125 3.25 -7.58 -5.10
C VAL A 125 3.87 -8.40 -6.23
N ASP A 126 5.15 -8.16 -6.53
CA ASP A 126 5.91 -8.92 -7.50
C ASP A 126 6.53 -10.16 -6.87
N ARG A 127 5.95 -11.34 -7.13
CA ARG A 127 6.39 -12.64 -6.62
C ARG A 127 7.83 -12.98 -6.98
N GLY A 128 8.36 -12.43 -8.07
CA GLY A 128 9.73 -12.67 -8.50
C GLY A 128 10.77 -11.77 -7.82
N SER A 129 10.34 -10.72 -7.12
CA SER A 129 11.22 -9.77 -6.45
C SER A 129 11.65 -10.26 -5.07
N SER A 130 12.89 -9.94 -4.68
CA SER A 130 13.36 -10.09 -3.29
C SER A 130 12.65 -9.17 -2.30
N ARG A 131 11.94 -8.14 -2.79
CA ARG A 131 11.12 -7.22 -2.01
C ARG A 131 9.66 -7.68 -1.90
N PHE A 132 9.29 -8.87 -2.41
CA PHE A 132 7.91 -9.35 -2.32
C PHE A 132 7.35 -9.30 -0.88
N GLY A 133 6.26 -8.58 -0.67
CA GLY A 133 5.64 -8.36 0.64
C GLY A 133 6.18 -7.18 1.45
N VAL A 134 7.29 -6.57 1.05
CA VAL A 134 7.84 -5.37 1.68
C VAL A 134 6.90 -4.20 1.48
N VAL A 135 6.63 -3.47 2.56
CA VAL A 135 5.96 -2.16 2.53
C VAL A 135 7.04 -1.08 2.47
N ALA A 136 6.81 -0.06 1.68
CA ALA A 136 7.75 1.02 1.46
C ALA A 136 7.02 2.37 1.45
N ASP A 137 7.71 3.37 1.96
CA ASP A 137 7.30 4.78 1.95
C ASP A 137 8.00 5.48 0.78
N TRP A 138 7.21 5.95 -0.18
CA TRP A 138 7.70 6.65 -1.35
C TRP A 138 7.25 8.09 -1.30
N ASN A 139 8.19 9.01 -1.17
CA ASN A 139 7.98 10.43 -1.43
C ASN A 139 7.68 10.65 -2.94
N ASP A 140 7.35 11.88 -3.35
CA ASP A 140 7.02 12.35 -4.72
C ASP A 140 7.79 11.65 -5.85
N THR A 141 9.02 11.20 -5.56
CA THR A 141 9.80 10.31 -6.41
C THR A 141 9.31 8.86 -6.34
N HIS A 142 8.26 8.58 -7.09
CA HIS A 142 7.68 7.24 -7.21
C HIS A 142 8.67 6.17 -7.73
N PRO A 143 8.44 4.87 -7.40
CA PRO A 143 9.26 3.74 -7.84
C PRO A 143 9.26 3.51 -9.34
N TRP A 144 8.50 4.30 -10.11
CA TRP A 144 8.39 4.22 -11.56
C TRP A 144 8.92 5.47 -12.26
N TRP A 145 9.27 6.53 -11.52
CA TRP A 145 9.79 7.79 -12.08
C TRP A 145 11.22 7.62 -12.60
N ASP A 146 12.13 7.13 -11.76
CA ASP A 146 13.55 6.99 -12.09
C ASP A 146 14.11 5.66 -11.57
N ALA A 147 15.07 5.07 -12.28
CA ALA A 147 15.61 3.75 -11.97
C ALA A 147 16.43 3.75 -10.68
N SER A 148 16.86 4.94 -10.24
CA SER A 148 17.51 5.18 -8.95
C SER A 148 16.56 5.59 -7.83
N ALA A 149 15.24 5.67 -8.07
CA ALA A 149 14.29 5.98 -7.02
C ALA A 149 14.35 4.89 -5.93
N GLU A 150 14.60 5.31 -4.69
CA GLU A 150 14.60 4.45 -3.52
C GLU A 150 13.56 4.98 -2.51
N PRO A 151 12.91 4.07 -1.75
CA PRO A 151 11.96 4.49 -0.73
C PRO A 151 12.70 5.12 0.45
N GLU A 152 12.04 6.07 1.13
CA GLU A 152 12.60 6.69 2.33
C GLU A 152 12.67 5.71 3.49
N ARG A 153 11.64 4.86 3.60
CA ARG A 153 11.50 3.88 4.67
C ARG A 153 10.97 2.56 4.11
N THR A 154 11.35 1.47 4.75
CA THR A 154 10.84 0.13 4.41
C THR A 154 10.52 -0.68 5.66
N TRP A 155 9.50 -1.52 5.53
CA TRP A 155 9.10 -2.50 6.52
C TRP A 155 9.03 -3.87 5.85
N PRO A 156 9.52 -4.93 6.50
CA PRO A 156 9.61 -6.26 5.89
C PRO A 156 8.23 -6.82 5.48
N ASP A 157 7.17 -6.40 6.16
CA ASP A 157 5.78 -6.77 5.84
C ASP A 157 4.79 -5.75 6.44
N LEU A 158 3.48 -5.96 6.18
CA LEU A 158 2.40 -5.16 6.75
C LEU A 158 2.30 -5.22 8.28
N VAL A 159 2.72 -6.31 8.91
CA VAL A 159 2.68 -6.42 10.38
C VAL A 159 3.69 -5.46 10.98
N ALA A 160 4.92 -5.48 10.46
CA ALA A 160 5.98 -4.58 10.87
C ALA A 160 5.64 -3.12 10.56
N PHE A 161 4.99 -2.85 9.42
CA PHE A 161 4.44 -1.54 9.08
C PHE A 161 3.43 -1.10 10.15
N PHE A 162 2.33 -1.82 10.38
CA PHE A 162 1.33 -1.40 11.38
C PHE A 162 1.89 -1.31 12.80
N ALA A 163 2.90 -2.11 13.15
CA ALA A 163 3.51 -2.06 14.47
C ALA A 163 4.42 -0.84 14.71
N ARG A 164 4.96 -0.24 13.64
CA ARG A 164 6.04 0.77 13.69
C ARG A 164 5.83 1.96 12.77
N ALA A 165 4.69 2.07 12.10
CA ALA A 165 4.33 3.24 11.29
C ALA A 165 3.90 4.43 12.17
N ASP A 166 4.33 4.45 13.44
CA ASP A 166 4.58 5.69 14.14
C ASP A 166 5.68 6.39 13.33
N LEU A 167 5.28 7.13 12.28
CA LEU A 167 6.03 8.24 11.70
C LEU A 167 6.53 9.00 12.92
N ASP A 168 7.81 8.81 13.24
CA ASP A 168 8.48 9.64 14.22
C ASP A 168 8.06 11.06 13.87
N GLU A 169 7.37 11.71 14.80
CA GLU A 169 7.36 13.16 14.90
C GLU A 169 8.84 13.54 15.05
N GLU A 170 9.60 13.55 13.94
CA GLU A 170 10.93 14.12 13.90
C GLU A 170 10.72 15.61 14.10
N SER A 171 10.71 15.94 15.39
CA SER A 171 11.41 17.06 15.99
C SER A 171 11.16 18.40 15.29
N GLU A 172 10.17 19.12 15.81
CA GLU A 172 10.26 20.58 15.95
C GLU A 172 11.42 20.97 16.91
N GLU A 173 12.63 20.49 16.64
CA GLU A 173 13.88 21.01 17.21
C GLU A 173 14.77 21.46 16.05
N ASP A 174 14.34 22.53 15.36
CA ASP A 174 15.15 23.45 14.55
C ASP A 174 14.16 24.58 14.16
N ASP A 175 13.96 25.64 14.95
CA ASP A 175 14.88 26.77 15.06
C ASP A 175 14.70 27.51 16.40
N ALA A 176 15.84 27.71 17.08
CA ALA A 176 16.02 28.61 18.23
C ALA A 176 16.23 30.08 17.80
#